data_AF-A0AAN9VL66-F1
#
_entry.id   AF-A0AAN9VL66-F1
#
_cell.length_a   1.000
_cell.length_b   1.000
_cell.length_c   1.000
_cell.angle_alpha   90.00
_cell.angle_beta   90.00
_cell.angle_gamma   90.00
#
_symmetry.space_group_name_H-M   'P 1'
#
loop_
_entity.id
_entity.type
_entity.pdbx_description
1 polymer ?
#
loop_
_entity_poly.entity_id
_entity_poly.type
_entity_poly.pdbx_seq_one_letter_code
_entity_poly.pdbx_strand_id
1 'polypeptide(L)'
;MLGLFTKNTTRVLSSHLSVATYATKASKKVAVVLSGCGVFDGSEIHEASYVLAHLTREGVEPLCFAPDIPQLHVINHHKGAPVEKECRNVLTESARIARGNVKPLNLLNESCADAIVFPGGFGAAKNLSDFALKGADCSVNEDVARVLKEFHKARKPIGLCCIAPVLAAKILGNVVLTLGKKDGECWPHSGAIEQAEKMGAKMEFKNVDEIAVDTKNNIITTPAFMFDGKFHEIYDGIGLMIKELVCQIKNSTSIHTCTSYE
;
A
#
# COMPACT_ATOMS: atom_id res chain seq x y z
N MET A 1 -21.63 27.36 -1.99
CA MET A 1 -22.52 26.17 -2.00
C MET A 1 -21.89 25.04 -1.18
N LEU A 2 -21.57 25.28 0.10
CA LEU A 2 -20.87 24.33 0.99
C LEU A 2 -21.61 24.15 2.33
N GLY A 3 -22.95 24.26 2.31
CA GLY A 3 -23.79 24.34 3.52
C GLY A 3 -24.80 23.21 3.70
N LEU A 4 -24.69 22.09 2.97
CA LEU A 4 -25.72 21.04 2.97
C LEU A 4 -25.39 19.77 3.77
N PHE A 5 -24.22 19.70 4.42
CA PHE A 5 -23.82 18.51 5.20
C PHE A 5 -23.27 18.86 6.58
N THR A 6 -24.07 19.55 7.39
CA THR A 6 -23.91 19.51 8.85
C THR A 6 -24.51 18.19 9.36
N LYS A 7 -23.68 17.31 9.94
CA LYS A 7 -24.17 16.09 10.60
C LYS A 7 -25.07 16.50 11.77
N ASN A 8 -26.39 16.28 11.63
CA ASN A 8 -27.34 16.46 12.72
C ASN A 8 -27.26 15.27 13.67
N THR A 9 -26.84 15.52 14.90
CA THR A 9 -26.80 14.58 16.02
C THR A 9 -28.11 14.70 16.79
N THR A 10 -28.88 13.61 16.87
CA THR A 10 -29.65 13.09 18.03
C THR A 10 -30.92 12.36 17.58
N ARG A 11 -30.95 11.05 17.79
CA ARG A 11 -32.19 10.33 18.07
C ARG A 11 -31.87 9.22 19.08
N VAL A 12 -32.23 9.48 20.34
CA VAL A 12 -32.18 8.48 21.41
C VAL A 12 -33.40 7.58 21.25
N LEU A 13 -33.17 6.29 21.03
CA LEU A 13 -34.16 5.25 21.27
C LEU A 13 -33.54 4.26 22.26
N SER A 14 -34.14 4.24 23.45
CA SER A 14 -33.84 3.33 24.55
C SER A 14 -34.45 1.96 24.25
N SER A 15 -33.63 0.93 24.13
CA SER A 15 -34.04 -0.46 24.32
C SER A 15 -32.93 -1.20 25.05
N HIS A 16 -33.28 -1.84 26.17
CA HIS A 16 -32.39 -2.62 27.01
C HIS A 16 -31.60 -3.66 26.20
N LEU A 17 -30.28 -3.47 26.13
CA LEU A 17 -29.33 -4.48 25.70
C LEU A 17 -28.46 -4.84 26.90
N SER A 18 -28.32 -6.14 27.14
CA SER A 18 -27.40 -6.70 28.13
C SER A 18 -26.00 -6.14 27.90
N VAL A 19 -25.44 -5.48 28.91
CA VAL A 19 -24.05 -5.03 28.91
C VAL A 19 -23.18 -6.26 29.14
N ALA A 20 -22.93 -7.00 28.07
CA ALA A 20 -21.73 -7.82 27.99
C ALA A 20 -20.57 -6.83 27.87
N THR A 21 -19.74 -6.72 28.90
CA THR A 21 -18.44 -6.06 28.86
C THR A 21 -17.54 -6.79 27.88
N TYR A 22 -17.71 -6.51 26.58
CA TYR A 22 -16.68 -6.76 25.59
C TYR A 22 -15.56 -5.77 25.88
N ALA A 23 -14.50 -6.24 26.53
CA ALA A 23 -13.21 -5.59 26.42
C ALA A 23 -12.92 -5.47 24.91
N THR A 24 -13.06 -4.27 24.35
CA THR A 24 -12.81 -4.03 22.93
C THR A 24 -11.33 -4.34 22.70
N LYS A 25 -11.03 -5.51 22.13
CA LYS A 25 -9.68 -5.81 21.65
C LYS A 25 -9.28 -4.65 20.73
N ALA A 26 -8.24 -3.91 21.09
CA ALA A 26 -7.80 -2.76 20.30
C ALA A 26 -7.62 -3.19 18.85
N SER A 27 -8.27 -2.49 17.92
CA SER A 27 -8.15 -2.80 16.49
C SER A 27 -6.69 -2.66 16.07
N LYS A 28 -6.21 -3.64 15.30
CA LYS A 28 -4.88 -3.61 14.70
C LYS A 28 -4.83 -2.47 13.70
N LYS A 29 -3.67 -1.83 13.58
CA LYS A 29 -3.47 -0.65 12.71
C LYS A 29 -2.56 -0.99 11.56
N VAL A 30 -2.89 -0.56 10.36
CA VAL A 30 -2.03 -0.74 9.18
C VAL A 30 -1.81 0.61 8.51
N ALA A 31 -0.54 0.99 8.35
CA ALA A 31 -0.17 2.16 7.59
C ALA A 31 -0.36 1.90 6.10
N VAL A 32 -1.02 2.82 5.39
CA VAL A 32 -1.21 2.77 3.93
C VAL A 32 -0.52 3.98 3.34
N VAL A 33 0.56 3.77 2.59
CA VAL A 33 1.36 4.86 2.00
C VAL A 33 0.92 5.11 0.57
N LEU A 34 0.35 6.29 0.35
CA LEU A 34 -0.17 6.75 -0.93
C LEU A 34 0.85 7.67 -1.64
N SER A 35 0.69 7.83 -2.95
CA SER A 35 1.63 8.53 -3.83
C SER A 35 0.98 9.59 -4.72
N GLY A 36 -0.28 9.95 -4.47
CA GLY A 36 -1.11 10.87 -5.24
C GLY A 36 -2.53 10.31 -5.38
N CYS A 37 -3.26 10.67 -6.45
CA CYS A 37 -4.61 10.16 -6.72
C CYS A 37 -4.89 10.01 -8.23
N GLY A 38 -4.43 8.91 -8.82
CA GLY A 38 -4.55 8.63 -10.25
C GLY A 38 -3.42 7.71 -10.73
N VAL A 39 -3.74 6.69 -11.54
CA VAL A 39 -2.76 5.67 -11.92
C VAL A 39 -1.51 6.23 -12.60
N PHE A 40 -1.60 7.30 -13.41
CA PHE A 40 -0.46 7.77 -14.20
C PHE A 40 0.48 8.73 -13.46
N ASP A 41 0.03 9.34 -12.37
CA ASP A 41 0.78 10.36 -11.62
C ASP A 41 0.69 10.25 -10.10
N GLY A 42 0.02 9.22 -9.59
CA GLY A 42 -0.17 8.96 -8.17
C GLY A 42 -0.47 7.49 -7.87
N SER A 43 -1.20 7.24 -6.78
CA SER A 43 -1.68 5.90 -6.46
C SER A 43 -2.75 5.44 -7.43
N GLU A 44 -2.72 4.17 -7.80
CA GLU A 44 -3.84 3.52 -8.50
C GLU A 44 -5.06 3.53 -7.56
N ILE A 45 -6.16 4.13 -8.03
CA ILE A 45 -7.29 4.49 -7.18
C ILE A 45 -8.04 3.24 -6.73
N HIS A 46 -8.18 2.26 -7.62
CA HIS A 46 -8.87 1.02 -7.32
C HIS A 46 -8.06 0.15 -6.36
N GLU A 47 -6.75 -0.04 -6.57
CA GLU A 47 -5.86 -0.76 -5.66
C GLU A 47 -5.89 -0.15 -4.27
N ALA A 48 -5.73 1.18 -4.17
CA ALA A 48 -5.81 1.87 -2.89
C ALA A 48 -7.17 1.67 -2.23
N SER A 49 -8.27 1.79 -2.99
CA SER A 49 -9.62 1.52 -2.48
C SER A 49 -9.81 0.06 -2.04
N TYR A 50 -9.22 -0.90 -2.75
CA TYR A 50 -9.34 -2.33 -2.46
C TYR A 50 -8.53 -2.72 -1.23
N VAL A 51 -7.33 -2.16 -1.07
CA VAL A 51 -6.54 -2.26 0.16
C VAL A 51 -7.36 -1.77 1.35
N LEU A 52 -7.94 -0.57 1.28
CA LEU A 52 -8.75 -0.02 2.37
C LEU A 52 -9.99 -0.88 2.67
N ALA A 53 -10.68 -1.36 1.63
CA ALA A 53 -11.87 -2.20 1.78
C ALA A 53 -11.55 -3.55 2.42
N HIS A 54 -10.46 -4.21 2.01
CA HIS A 54 -10.06 -5.49 2.58
C HIS A 54 -9.50 -5.36 4.00
N LEU A 55 -8.72 -4.32 4.29
CA LEU A 55 -8.24 -4.05 5.66
C LEU A 55 -9.42 -3.88 6.63
N THR A 56 -10.38 -3.02 6.27
CA THR A 56 -11.54 -2.76 7.12
C THR A 56 -12.46 -3.99 7.23
N ARG A 57 -12.55 -4.82 6.18
CA ARG A 57 -13.27 -6.11 6.25
C ARG A 57 -12.62 -7.11 7.19
N GLU A 58 -11.30 -7.08 7.34
CA GLU A 58 -10.55 -7.90 8.31
C GLU A 58 -10.56 -7.29 9.74
N GLY A 59 -11.31 -6.21 9.98
CA GLY A 59 -11.41 -5.54 11.28
C GLY A 59 -10.18 -4.72 11.67
N VAL A 60 -9.36 -4.34 10.69
CA VAL A 60 -8.13 -3.56 10.84
C VAL A 60 -8.38 -2.10 10.50
N GLU A 61 -7.81 -1.19 11.29
CA GLU A 61 -7.86 0.25 11.07
C GLU A 61 -6.76 0.70 10.09
N PRO A 62 -7.10 1.22 8.89
CA PRO A 62 -6.13 1.80 7.99
C PRO A 62 -5.74 3.23 8.43
N LEU A 63 -4.44 3.52 8.42
CA LEU A 63 -3.88 4.85 8.66
C LEU A 63 -3.18 5.34 7.38
N CYS A 64 -3.76 6.32 6.68
CA CYS A 64 -3.20 6.80 5.42
C CYS A 64 -2.06 7.81 5.64
N PHE A 65 -0.98 7.65 4.88
CA PHE A 65 0.16 8.56 4.84
C PHE A 65 0.56 8.88 3.41
N ALA A 66 1.16 10.03 3.18
CA ALA A 66 1.74 10.40 1.89
C ALA A 66 2.87 11.44 2.08
N PRO A 67 3.92 11.43 1.25
CA PRO A 67 4.95 12.49 1.28
C PRO A 67 4.35 13.86 0.93
N ASP A 68 4.75 14.89 1.67
CA ASP A 68 4.35 16.28 1.38
C ASP A 68 5.32 16.91 0.37
N ILE A 69 5.22 16.47 -0.88
CA ILE A 69 6.10 16.86 -1.99
C ILE A 69 5.28 17.17 -3.26
N PRO A 70 5.83 17.93 -4.22
CA PRO A 70 5.22 18.01 -5.55
C PRO A 70 5.21 16.65 -6.25
N GLN A 71 4.15 16.36 -7.03
CA GLN A 71 4.16 15.27 -7.99
C GLN A 71 5.20 15.55 -9.09
N LEU A 72 5.86 14.51 -9.62
CA LEU A 72 6.78 14.66 -10.74
C LEU A 72 6.09 15.27 -11.97
N HIS A 73 4.91 14.75 -12.31
CA HIS A 73 4.07 15.24 -13.40
C HIS A 73 2.60 15.30 -12.95
N VAL A 74 1.80 16.12 -13.62
CA VAL A 74 0.33 16.05 -13.59
C VAL A 74 -0.12 15.51 -14.94
N ILE A 75 -0.87 14.40 -14.94
CA ILE A 75 -1.26 13.71 -16.16
C ILE A 75 -2.77 13.86 -16.40
N ASN A 76 -3.12 14.32 -17.59
CA ASN A 76 -4.49 14.19 -18.06
C ASN A 76 -4.74 12.72 -18.40
N HIS A 77 -5.47 12.02 -17.53
CA HIS A 77 -5.70 10.59 -17.67
C HIS A 77 -6.55 10.23 -18.90
N HIS A 78 -7.35 11.15 -19.43
CA HIS A 78 -8.11 10.91 -20.67
C HIS A 78 -7.19 10.99 -21.90
N LYS A 79 -6.17 11.86 -21.88
CA LYS A 79 -5.22 12.02 -22.99
C LYS A 79 -3.96 11.17 -22.85
N GLY A 80 -3.70 10.61 -21.66
CA GLY A 80 -2.46 9.89 -21.34
C GLY A 80 -1.21 10.77 -21.38
N ALA A 81 -1.35 12.09 -21.28
CA ALA A 81 -0.26 13.05 -21.51
C ALA A 81 -0.13 14.07 -20.35
N PRO A 82 1.08 14.60 -20.10
CA PRO A 82 1.29 15.67 -19.14
C PRO A 82 0.45 16.91 -19.43
N VAL A 83 0.00 17.58 -18.38
CA VAL A 83 -0.57 18.93 -18.46
C VAL A 83 0.53 19.94 -18.12
N GLU A 84 0.98 20.65 -19.14
CA GLU A 84 2.03 21.66 -19.01
C GLU A 84 1.66 22.73 -17.99
N LYS A 85 2.62 23.12 -17.14
CA LYS A 85 2.50 24.20 -16.13
C LYS A 85 1.50 23.93 -15.00
N GLU A 86 0.92 22.74 -14.89
CA GLU A 86 0.19 22.32 -13.69
C GLU A 86 1.13 21.68 -12.67
N CYS A 87 0.96 22.03 -11.40
CA CYS A 87 1.65 21.39 -10.28
C CYS A 87 0.61 20.96 -9.25
N ARG A 88 0.79 19.74 -8.73
CA ARG A 88 -0.02 19.19 -7.64
C ARG A 88 0.89 18.61 -6.57
N ASN A 89 0.39 18.54 -5.36
CA ASN A 89 1.11 18.01 -4.21
C ASN A 89 0.59 16.59 -3.89
N VAL A 90 1.52 15.67 -3.65
CA VAL A 90 1.25 14.24 -3.41
C VAL A 90 0.31 14.04 -2.22
N LEU A 91 0.62 14.64 -1.07
CA LEU A 91 -0.21 14.56 0.14
C LEU A 91 -1.62 15.13 -0.09
N THR A 92 -1.70 16.30 -0.72
CA THR A 92 -2.97 16.99 -1.00
C THR A 92 -3.87 16.15 -1.90
N GLU A 93 -3.32 15.56 -2.96
CA GLU A 93 -4.10 14.72 -3.87
C GLU A 93 -4.45 13.37 -3.24
N SER A 94 -3.56 12.76 -2.46
CA SER A 94 -3.86 11.53 -1.69
C SER A 94 -4.98 11.71 -0.66
N ALA A 95 -5.20 12.93 -0.16
CA ALA A 95 -6.34 13.23 0.73
C ALA A 95 -7.70 12.93 0.06
N ARG A 96 -7.78 12.91 -1.28
CA ARG A 96 -8.98 12.52 -2.02
C ARG A 96 -9.36 11.07 -1.75
N ILE A 97 -8.39 10.16 -1.82
CA ILE A 97 -8.57 8.73 -1.51
C ILE A 97 -8.89 8.55 -0.02
N ALA A 98 -8.13 9.20 0.85
CA ALA A 98 -8.26 9.08 2.30
C ALA A 98 -9.45 9.86 2.90
N ARG A 99 -10.28 10.52 2.09
CA ARG A 99 -11.41 11.37 2.53
C ARG A 99 -10.98 12.42 3.56
N GLY A 100 -9.82 13.04 3.33
CA GLY A 100 -9.19 14.03 4.20
C GLY A 100 -8.33 13.45 5.33
N ASN A 101 -8.41 12.15 5.61
CA ASN A 101 -7.73 11.53 6.76
C ASN A 101 -6.37 10.92 6.37
N VAL A 102 -5.47 11.77 5.85
CA VAL A 102 -4.10 11.41 5.48
C VAL A 102 -3.11 12.28 6.26
N LYS A 103 -1.99 11.71 6.67
CA LYS A 103 -0.91 12.42 7.39
C LYS A 103 0.36 12.51 6.55
N PRO A 104 1.20 13.54 6.77
CA PRO A 104 2.56 13.58 6.20
C PRO A 104 3.36 12.31 6.54
N LEU A 105 4.06 11.73 5.55
CA LEU A 105 4.82 10.49 5.71
C LEU A 105 5.97 10.60 6.73
N ASN A 106 6.55 11.80 6.88
CA ASN A 106 7.59 12.05 7.88
C ASN A 106 7.13 11.83 9.34
N LEU A 107 5.82 11.77 9.59
CA LEU A 107 5.25 11.45 10.91
C LEU A 107 5.05 9.94 11.14
N LEU A 108 5.22 9.12 10.12
CA LEU A 108 5.12 7.67 10.24
C LEU A 108 6.44 7.10 10.76
N ASN A 109 6.33 6.25 11.78
CA ASN A 109 7.38 5.33 12.23
C ASN A 109 6.75 3.97 12.53
N GLU A 110 7.58 2.96 12.80
CA GLU A 110 7.14 1.60 13.06
C GLU A 110 6.20 1.49 14.26
N SER A 111 6.30 2.36 15.28
CA SER A 111 5.42 2.27 16.46
C SER A 111 3.96 2.66 16.17
N CYS A 112 3.70 3.37 15.07
CA CYS A 112 2.39 3.88 14.72
C CYS A 112 1.39 2.80 14.23
N ALA A 113 1.89 1.69 13.65
CA ALA A 113 1.07 0.66 13.03
C ALA A 113 1.69 -0.74 13.19
N ASP A 114 0.87 -1.79 13.09
CA ASP A 114 1.29 -3.19 13.16
C ASP A 114 1.86 -3.72 11.84
N ALA A 115 1.51 -3.11 10.71
CA ALA A 115 2.06 -3.40 9.37
C ALA A 115 1.99 -2.17 8.46
N ILE A 116 2.59 -2.26 7.27
CA ILE A 116 2.59 -1.20 6.25
C ILE A 116 2.23 -1.77 4.88
N VAL A 117 1.44 -1.02 4.10
CA VAL A 117 1.02 -1.37 2.74
C VAL A 117 1.29 -0.22 1.78
N PHE A 118 1.81 -0.55 0.60
CA PHE A 118 2.01 0.37 -0.53
C PHE A 118 1.15 -0.10 -1.72
N PRO A 119 0.05 0.60 -2.02
CA PRO A 119 -0.63 0.47 -3.29
C PRO A 119 0.29 0.87 -4.46
N GLY A 120 -0.01 0.37 -5.66
CA GLY A 120 0.72 0.69 -6.86
C GLY A 120 0.31 2.01 -7.50
N GLY A 121 0.30 2.01 -8.84
CA GLY A 121 0.22 3.21 -9.66
C GLY A 121 1.59 3.82 -9.93
N PHE A 122 1.71 4.57 -11.03
CA PHE A 122 2.96 5.18 -11.45
C PHE A 122 3.51 6.19 -10.44
N GLY A 123 2.70 6.73 -9.53
CA GLY A 123 3.20 7.53 -8.41
C GLY A 123 4.19 6.77 -7.52
N ALA A 124 4.08 5.45 -7.38
CA ALA A 124 5.10 4.66 -6.67
C ALA A 124 6.45 4.68 -7.41
N ALA A 125 6.42 4.72 -8.74
CA ALA A 125 7.60 4.76 -9.60
C ALA A 125 8.08 6.18 -9.97
N LYS A 126 7.30 7.23 -9.67
CA LYS A 126 7.57 8.63 -10.04
C LYS A 126 7.70 9.60 -8.86
N ASN A 127 6.98 9.34 -7.77
CA ASN A 127 6.92 10.22 -6.60
C ASN A 127 7.56 9.57 -5.36
N LEU A 128 7.28 8.28 -5.12
CA LEU A 128 7.93 7.53 -4.03
C LEU A 128 9.35 7.09 -4.41
N SER A 129 9.65 7.06 -5.70
CA SER A 129 10.96 6.81 -6.31
C SER A 129 11.01 7.49 -7.68
N ASP A 130 12.16 7.46 -8.34
CA ASP A 130 12.30 7.82 -9.76
C ASP A 130 12.50 6.60 -10.68
N PHE A 131 11.99 5.43 -10.27
CA PHE A 131 12.08 4.17 -11.02
C PHE A 131 11.57 4.27 -12.46
N ALA A 132 10.47 4.98 -12.69
CA ALA A 132 9.92 5.17 -14.04
C ALA A 132 10.87 5.92 -14.98
N LEU A 133 11.84 6.67 -14.44
CA LEU A 133 12.83 7.41 -15.20
C LEU A 133 14.17 6.67 -15.30
N LYS A 134 14.58 5.97 -14.23
CA LYS A 134 15.95 5.44 -14.07
C LYS A 134 16.05 3.92 -13.96
N GLY A 135 14.93 3.19 -13.93
CA GLY A 135 14.94 1.74 -13.77
C GLY A 135 15.74 1.30 -12.53
N ALA A 136 16.65 0.34 -12.68
CA ALA A 136 17.48 -0.18 -11.59
C ALA A 136 18.38 0.89 -10.91
N ASP A 137 18.74 1.96 -11.63
CA ASP A 137 19.57 3.06 -11.13
C ASP A 137 18.76 4.11 -10.35
N CYS A 138 17.49 3.83 -10.08
CA CYS A 138 16.62 4.74 -9.35
C CYS A 138 17.09 5.04 -7.92
N SER A 139 16.57 6.14 -7.40
CA SER A 139 16.57 6.52 -6.01
C SER A 139 15.14 6.46 -5.47
N VAL A 140 15.01 6.13 -4.19
CA VAL A 140 13.73 6.11 -3.46
C VAL A 140 13.70 7.34 -2.56
N ASN A 141 12.52 7.97 -2.43
CA ASN A 141 12.31 9.09 -1.52
C ASN A 141 12.78 8.73 -0.10
N GLU A 142 13.43 9.68 0.58
CA GLU A 142 14.11 9.41 1.85
C GLU A 142 13.16 8.94 2.96
N ASP A 143 11.96 9.53 3.06
CA ASP A 143 10.95 9.10 4.03
C ASP A 143 10.42 7.69 3.71
N VAL A 144 10.21 7.38 2.43
CA VAL A 144 9.80 6.04 1.98
C VAL A 144 10.86 5.00 2.33
N ALA A 145 12.13 5.30 2.03
CA ALA A 145 13.26 4.45 2.35
C ALA A 145 13.40 4.22 3.85
N ARG A 146 13.22 5.28 4.64
CA ARG A 146 13.25 5.23 6.10
C ARG A 146 12.15 4.33 6.65
N VAL A 147 10.88 4.56 6.32
CA VAL A 147 9.77 3.78 6.88
C VAL A 147 9.83 2.31 6.45
N LEU A 148 10.24 2.00 5.21
CA LEU A 148 10.43 0.61 4.79
C LEU A 148 11.50 -0.11 5.63
N LYS A 149 12.62 0.56 5.90
CA LYS A 149 13.69 0.01 6.77
C LYS A 149 13.24 -0.14 8.21
N GLU A 150 12.52 0.84 8.76
CA GLU A 150 11.99 0.80 10.13
C GLU A 150 11.02 -0.38 10.33
N PHE A 151 10.03 -0.53 9.45
CA PHE A 151 9.07 -1.65 9.51
C PHE A 151 9.74 -3.01 9.28
N HIS A 152 10.67 -3.11 8.32
CA HIS A 152 11.43 -4.34 8.07
C HIS A 152 12.30 -4.74 9.27
N LYS A 153 13.04 -3.79 9.86
CA LYS A 153 13.86 -4.01 11.06
C LYS A 153 13.01 -4.43 12.25
N ALA A 154 11.82 -3.85 12.40
CA ALA A 154 10.85 -4.21 13.43
C ALA A 154 10.11 -5.53 13.16
N ARG A 155 10.45 -6.25 12.07
CA ARG A 155 9.81 -7.51 11.67
C ARG A 155 8.31 -7.37 11.43
N LYS A 156 7.83 -6.17 11.10
CA LYS A 156 6.42 -5.92 10.80
C LYS A 156 6.10 -6.30 9.36
N PRO A 157 4.93 -6.90 9.09
CA PRO A 157 4.56 -7.27 7.73
C PRO A 157 4.53 -6.07 6.77
N ILE A 158 4.99 -6.28 5.54
CA ILE A 158 5.01 -5.28 4.47
C ILE A 158 4.23 -5.82 3.27
N GLY A 159 3.16 -5.15 2.88
CA GLY A 159 2.39 -5.48 1.67
C GLY A 159 2.71 -4.50 0.53
N LEU A 160 3.05 -4.99 -0.66
CA LEU A 160 3.22 -4.12 -1.84
C LEU A 160 2.50 -4.72 -3.04
N CYS A 161 1.72 -3.94 -3.78
CA CYS A 161 1.04 -4.41 -4.99
C CYS A 161 1.43 -3.63 -6.25
N CYS A 162 1.21 -4.25 -7.40
CA CYS A 162 1.53 -3.68 -8.71
C CYS A 162 3.01 -3.32 -8.83
N ILE A 163 3.36 -2.07 -9.11
CA ILE A 163 4.75 -1.64 -9.30
C ILE A 163 5.46 -1.32 -7.98
N ALA A 164 4.73 -1.16 -6.86
CA ALA A 164 5.32 -0.83 -5.57
C ALA A 164 6.41 -1.80 -5.04
N PRO A 165 6.42 -3.12 -5.35
CA PRO A 165 7.50 -4.02 -4.97
C PRO A 165 8.91 -3.56 -5.38
N VAL A 166 9.06 -2.73 -6.42
CA VAL A 166 10.37 -2.17 -6.83
C VAL A 166 11.03 -1.34 -5.72
N LEU A 167 10.22 -0.75 -4.82
CA LEU A 167 10.71 0.00 -3.66
C LEU A 167 11.44 -0.94 -2.70
N ALA A 168 10.85 -2.10 -2.39
CA ALA A 168 11.47 -3.10 -1.53
C ALA A 168 12.71 -3.73 -2.17
N ALA A 169 12.66 -3.99 -3.48
CA ALA A 169 13.81 -4.47 -4.24
C ALA A 169 15.01 -3.52 -4.10
N LYS A 170 14.79 -2.21 -4.31
CA LYS A 170 15.87 -1.21 -4.22
C LYS A 170 16.40 -1.00 -2.80
N ILE A 171 15.52 -1.00 -1.80
CA ILE A 171 15.87 -0.60 -0.43
C ILE A 171 16.45 -1.73 0.40
N LEU A 172 15.88 -2.93 0.28
CA LEU A 172 16.22 -4.05 1.15
C LEU A 172 17.21 -5.00 0.48
N GLY A 173 17.08 -5.21 -0.84
CA GLY A 173 17.81 -6.24 -1.58
C GLY A 173 17.57 -7.66 -1.02
N ASN A 174 17.93 -8.70 -1.77
CA ASN A 174 17.83 -10.10 -1.32
C ASN A 174 16.43 -10.49 -0.77
N VAL A 175 15.38 -9.93 -1.38
CA VAL A 175 13.96 -10.20 -1.04
C VAL A 175 13.30 -11.01 -2.15
N VAL A 176 12.30 -11.81 -1.80
CA VAL A 176 11.45 -12.54 -2.76
C VAL A 176 10.20 -11.73 -3.05
N LEU A 177 9.96 -11.40 -4.31
CA LEU A 177 8.84 -10.53 -4.73
C LEU A 177 8.17 -11.07 -5.98
N THR A 178 6.94 -10.64 -6.25
CA THR A 178 6.32 -10.77 -7.58
C THR A 178 5.89 -9.41 -8.12
N LEU A 179 5.99 -9.28 -9.45
CA LEU A 179 5.42 -8.20 -10.26
C LEU A 179 4.49 -8.77 -11.34
N GLY A 180 4.19 -10.07 -11.31
CA GLY A 180 3.46 -10.78 -12.38
C GLY A 180 4.33 -11.77 -13.15
N LYS A 181 4.08 -11.90 -14.46
CA LYS A 181 4.80 -12.80 -15.37
C LYS A 181 5.63 -12.03 -16.42
N LYS A 182 6.64 -12.69 -16.99
CA LYS A 182 7.48 -12.12 -18.07
C LYS A 182 6.79 -12.14 -19.44
N ASP A 183 5.94 -13.13 -19.68
CA ASP A 183 5.35 -13.42 -20.99
C ASP A 183 3.82 -13.24 -21.00
N GLY A 184 3.29 -12.87 -22.16
CA GLY A 184 1.85 -12.72 -22.43
C GLY A 184 1.42 -11.26 -22.61
N GLU A 185 0.53 -11.01 -23.58
CA GLU A 185 0.06 -9.66 -23.93
C GLU A 185 -0.63 -8.93 -22.76
N CYS A 186 -1.19 -9.69 -21.80
CA CYS A 186 -1.82 -9.14 -20.60
C CYS A 186 -0.84 -8.60 -19.54
N TRP A 187 0.48 -8.60 -19.80
CA TRP A 187 1.50 -8.12 -18.85
C TRP A 187 2.30 -6.94 -19.45
N PRO A 188 1.67 -5.76 -19.63
CA PRO A 188 2.26 -4.63 -20.36
C PRO A 188 3.51 -4.02 -19.70
N HIS A 189 3.81 -4.37 -18.45
CA HIS A 189 4.90 -3.80 -17.66
C HIS A 189 5.92 -4.86 -17.19
N SER A 190 5.97 -6.02 -17.86
CA SER A 190 6.85 -7.13 -17.47
C SER A 190 8.35 -6.78 -17.45
N GLY A 191 8.78 -5.76 -18.21
CA GLY A 191 10.16 -5.25 -18.19
C GLY A 191 10.63 -4.77 -16.80
N ALA A 192 9.71 -4.41 -15.90
CA ALA A 192 10.06 -4.04 -14.51
C ALA A 192 10.66 -5.21 -13.72
N ILE A 193 10.37 -6.46 -14.09
CA ILE A 193 10.90 -7.67 -13.44
C ILE A 193 12.41 -7.73 -13.57
N GLU A 194 12.96 -7.52 -14.77
CA GLU A 194 14.42 -7.55 -14.99
C GLU A 194 15.12 -6.43 -14.21
N GLN A 195 14.50 -5.25 -14.12
CA GLN A 195 15.04 -4.15 -13.34
C GLN A 195 15.05 -4.47 -11.83
N ALA A 196 14.01 -5.13 -11.31
CA ALA A 196 13.97 -5.59 -9.93
C ALA A 196 15.03 -6.66 -9.64
N GLU A 197 15.28 -7.58 -10.57
CA GLU A 197 16.36 -8.57 -10.48
C GLU A 197 17.74 -7.88 -10.39
N LYS A 198 17.98 -6.84 -11.19
CA LYS A 198 19.23 -6.03 -11.12
C LYS A 198 19.41 -5.29 -9.80
N MET A 199 18.31 -4.98 -9.11
CA MET A 199 18.33 -4.39 -7.77
C MET A 199 18.53 -5.45 -6.65
N GLY A 200 18.66 -6.73 -7.01
CA GLY A 200 18.95 -7.82 -6.08
C GLY A 200 17.71 -8.53 -5.53
N ALA A 201 16.53 -8.29 -6.09
CA ALA A 201 15.34 -9.08 -5.75
C ALA A 201 15.33 -10.42 -6.49
N LYS A 202 14.83 -11.46 -5.83
CA LYS A 202 14.45 -12.72 -6.46
C LYS A 202 13.00 -12.62 -6.89
N MET A 203 12.75 -12.65 -8.19
CA MET A 203 11.40 -12.51 -8.74
C MET A 203 10.71 -13.86 -8.91
N GLU A 204 9.51 -13.99 -8.35
CA GLU A 204 8.60 -15.11 -8.59
C GLU A 204 7.53 -14.72 -9.59
N PHE A 205 7.27 -15.60 -10.55
CA PHE A 205 6.21 -15.38 -11.53
C PHE A 205 4.88 -15.88 -10.99
N LYS A 206 3.93 -14.95 -10.84
CA LYS A 206 2.61 -15.19 -10.25
C LYS A 206 1.53 -14.66 -11.19
N ASN A 207 0.42 -15.38 -11.28
CA ASN A 207 -0.80 -14.85 -11.90
C ASN A 207 -1.41 -13.73 -11.05
N VAL A 208 -2.40 -13.03 -11.61
CA VAL A 208 -3.09 -11.93 -10.94
C VAL A 208 -3.82 -12.35 -9.66
N ASP A 209 -4.27 -13.61 -9.61
CA ASP A 209 -4.97 -14.25 -8.49
C ASP A 209 -4.02 -14.94 -7.50
N GLU A 210 -2.72 -14.68 -7.60
CA GLU A 210 -1.69 -15.25 -6.73
C GLU A 210 -0.88 -14.16 -6.00
N ILE A 211 -0.18 -14.58 -4.95
CA ILE A 211 0.75 -13.75 -4.17
C ILE A 211 2.12 -14.43 -4.05
N ALA A 212 3.16 -13.63 -3.87
CA ALA A 212 4.46 -14.10 -3.38
C ALA A 212 4.63 -13.69 -1.92
N VAL A 213 5.14 -14.61 -1.09
CA VAL A 213 5.36 -14.41 0.34
C VAL A 213 6.83 -14.68 0.66
N ASP A 214 7.55 -13.63 1.01
CA ASP A 214 8.89 -13.74 1.58
C ASP A 214 8.78 -13.86 3.11
N THR A 215 8.64 -15.09 3.60
CA THR A 215 8.55 -15.39 5.03
C THR A 215 9.80 -14.94 5.80
N LYS A 216 10.97 -14.94 5.15
CA LYS A 216 12.21 -14.49 5.80
C LYS A 216 12.15 -12.99 6.06
N ASN A 217 11.57 -12.20 5.17
CA ASN A 217 11.52 -10.74 5.30
C ASN A 217 10.16 -10.17 5.73
N ASN A 218 9.13 -11.01 5.92
CA ASN A 218 7.74 -10.63 6.19
C ASN A 218 7.17 -9.70 5.09
N ILE A 219 7.48 -10.01 3.83
CA ILE A 219 7.02 -9.23 2.67
C ILE A 219 6.01 -10.05 1.88
N ILE A 220 4.87 -9.43 1.56
CA ILE A 220 3.82 -10.03 0.73
C ILE A 220 3.64 -9.13 -0.49
N THR A 221 3.62 -9.72 -1.68
CA THR A 221 3.41 -8.99 -2.92
C THR A 221 2.38 -9.64 -3.83
N THR A 222 1.66 -8.83 -4.59
CA THR A 222 0.68 -9.28 -5.59
C THR A 222 0.78 -8.43 -6.86
N PRO A 223 0.55 -8.99 -8.06
CA PRO A 223 0.76 -8.25 -9.31
C PRO A 223 -0.26 -7.13 -9.56
N ALA A 224 -1.50 -7.26 -9.10
CA ALA A 224 -2.57 -6.27 -9.32
C ALA A 224 -2.62 -5.74 -10.79
N PHE A 225 -2.70 -4.43 -11.03
CA PHE A 225 -2.77 -3.87 -12.40
C PHE A 225 -1.45 -3.91 -13.19
N MET A 226 -0.42 -4.62 -12.73
CA MET A 226 0.63 -5.08 -13.66
C MET A 226 0.07 -6.05 -14.71
N PHE A 227 -1.09 -6.65 -14.40
CA PHE A 227 -1.92 -7.43 -15.30
C PHE A 227 -3.05 -6.55 -15.89
N ASP A 228 -3.28 -6.65 -17.19
CA ASP A 228 -4.45 -6.07 -17.86
C ASP A 228 -5.70 -6.94 -17.60
N GLY A 229 -6.22 -6.83 -16.38
CA GLY A 229 -7.33 -7.63 -15.88
C GLY A 229 -8.57 -6.82 -15.53
N LYS A 230 -9.65 -7.55 -15.25
CA LYS A 230 -10.89 -6.97 -14.75
C LYS A 230 -10.71 -6.54 -13.29
N PHE A 231 -11.44 -5.50 -12.90
CA PHE A 231 -11.45 -4.95 -11.55
C PHE A 231 -11.61 -6.00 -10.43
N HIS A 232 -12.46 -7.02 -10.61
CA HIS A 232 -12.65 -8.05 -9.59
C HIS A 232 -11.46 -9.01 -9.46
N GLU A 233 -10.75 -9.30 -10.54
CA GLU A 233 -9.55 -10.13 -10.51
C GLU A 233 -8.46 -9.44 -9.69
N ILE A 234 -8.30 -8.11 -9.90
CA ILE A 234 -7.39 -7.28 -9.12
C ILE A 234 -7.83 -7.21 -7.65
N TYR A 235 -9.14 -7.02 -7.43
CA TYR A 235 -9.73 -6.98 -6.10
C TYR A 235 -9.43 -8.26 -5.31
N ASP A 236 -9.60 -9.42 -5.92
CA ASP A 236 -9.42 -10.72 -5.28
C ASP A 236 -7.94 -10.97 -4.96
N GLY A 237 -7.02 -10.67 -5.88
CA GLY A 237 -5.57 -10.77 -5.65
C GLY A 237 -5.07 -9.88 -4.51
N ILE A 238 -5.51 -8.61 -4.46
CA ILE A 238 -5.23 -7.72 -3.32
C ILE A 238 -5.83 -8.26 -2.02
N GLY A 239 -7.02 -8.87 -2.09
CA GLY A 239 -7.66 -9.52 -0.95
C GLY A 239 -6.80 -10.64 -0.36
N LEU A 240 -6.16 -11.46 -1.19
CA LEU A 240 -5.23 -12.49 -0.73
C LEU A 240 -4.02 -11.89 -0.03
N MET A 241 -3.41 -10.83 -0.60
CA MET A 241 -2.29 -10.12 0.02
C MET A 241 -2.66 -9.59 1.42
N ILE A 242 -3.82 -8.94 1.54
CA ILE A 242 -4.26 -8.36 2.81
C ILE A 242 -4.59 -9.43 3.84
N LYS A 243 -5.23 -10.54 3.45
CA LYS A 243 -5.50 -11.66 4.37
C LYS A 243 -4.20 -12.24 4.94
N GLU A 244 -3.19 -12.46 4.10
CA GLU A 244 -1.88 -12.94 4.54
C GLU A 244 -1.18 -11.93 5.45
N LEU A 245 -1.17 -10.64 5.08
CA LEU A 245 -0.63 -9.56 5.91
C LEU A 245 -1.26 -9.57 7.31
N VAL A 246 -2.59 -9.66 7.40
CA VAL A 246 -3.32 -9.68 8.67
C VAL A 246 -3.07 -10.98 9.45
N CYS A 247 -2.90 -12.11 8.77
CA CYS A 247 -2.47 -13.36 9.39
C CYS A 247 -1.12 -13.19 10.11
N GLN A 248 -0.14 -12.58 9.45
CA GLN A 248 1.19 -12.34 10.03
C GLN A 248 1.14 -11.39 11.23
N ILE A 249 0.31 -10.32 11.19
CA ILE A 249 0.09 -9.43 12.35
C ILE A 249 -0.41 -10.24 13.58
N LYS A 250 -1.36 -11.15 13.38
CA LYS A 250 -1.95 -11.97 14.45
C LYS A 250 -0.89 -12.91 15.05
N ASN A 251 -0.07 -13.55 14.21
CA ASN A 251 0.96 -14.49 14.66
C ASN A 251 2.10 -13.82 15.43
N SER A 252 2.52 -12.62 15.03
CA SER A 252 3.56 -11.85 15.75
C SER A 252 3.10 -11.42 17.15
N THR A 253 1.79 -11.23 17.37
CA THR A 253 1.26 -10.82 18.68
C THR A 253 1.21 -12.00 19.67
N SER A 254 0.97 -13.23 19.19
CA SER A 254 0.88 -14.45 20.01
C SER A 254 2.23 -14.90 20.59
N ILE A 255 3.35 -14.58 19.92
CA ILE A 255 4.70 -14.95 20.39
C ILE A 255 5.10 -14.09 21.60
N HIS A 256 4.63 -12.84 21.70
CA HIS A 256 4.94 -11.95 22.82
C HIS A 256 4.15 -12.25 24.10
N THR A 257 3.09 -13.07 24.05
CA THR A 257 2.30 -13.45 25.24
C THR A 257 2.82 -14.72 25.94
N CYS A 258 3.89 -15.35 25.45
CA CYS A 258 4.42 -16.60 26.02
C CYS A 258 5.70 -16.46 26.86
N THR A 259 6.14 -15.26 27.21
CA THR A 259 7.35 -15.04 28.03
C THR A 259 7.04 -14.23 29.29
N SER A 260 6.27 -14.78 30.21
CA SER A 260 6.21 -14.29 31.60
C SER A 260 5.49 -15.29 32.51
N TYR A 261 6.05 -16.49 32.72
CA TYR A 261 5.83 -17.30 33.93
C TYR A 261 7.00 -18.30 34.03
N GLU A 262 8.09 -17.85 34.66
CA GLU A 262 9.00 -18.69 35.45
C GLU A 262 9.14 -18.05 36.83
#